data_AF-A0A317IVG1-F1
#
_entry.id   AF-A0A317IVG1-F1
#
_cell.length_a   1.000
_cell.length_b   1.000
_cell.length_c   1.000
_cell.angle_alpha   90.00
_cell.angle_beta   90.00
_cell.angle_gamma   90.00
#
_symmetry.space_group_name_H-M   'P 1'
#
loop_
_entity.id
_entity.type
_entity.pdbx_description
1 polymer ?
#
loop_
_entity_poly.entity_id
_entity_poly.type
_entity_poly.pdbx_seq_one_letter_code
_entity_poly.pdbx_strand_id
1 'polypeptide(L)'
;KGLVRLNVNHLMKPYEKDLHLYRTGISVGDYPVDHHHNANQLAPKINFPEINSFNIPLGSLIPEKTDGLIVTEKGISVSNIVNGTTRLQPCVMLTGQAAGVLAANAVIKKIQPRQANIREIQEILLKSNCMLMPFVDVTPYDRNFIPIQHVALTGILKGFSKPGKWQNKTFFYPDSLIRYDALEKGMKEYDPAFPTKKKPDHNYLTIKETFNVLLPYLKSSKDSILIKKANIFIEELGNTAKISRRWESFYYLRNYSPGRPITRRELAVLIYYLRLTSGKDRMVDWSGNFIPAQKKN
;
A
#
# COMPACT_ATOMS: atom_id res chain seq x y z
N LYS A 1 -10.61 -13.36 -18.86
CA LYS A 1 -9.66 -13.39 -17.72
C LYS A 1 -8.71 -12.21 -17.87
N GLY A 2 -8.40 -11.52 -16.78
CA GLY A 2 -7.39 -10.46 -16.76
C GLY A 2 -6.01 -10.99 -16.36
N LEU A 3 -4.99 -10.11 -16.34
CA LEU A 3 -3.62 -10.45 -15.93
C LEU A 3 -3.56 -11.04 -14.53
N VAL A 4 -4.44 -10.61 -13.63
CA VAL A 4 -4.69 -11.26 -12.35
C VAL A 4 -6.19 -11.47 -12.14
N ARG A 5 -6.54 -12.37 -11.21
CA ARG A 5 -7.92 -12.61 -10.79
C ARG A 5 -8.05 -12.46 -9.28
N LEU A 6 -8.74 -11.40 -8.84
CA LEU A 6 -9.05 -11.22 -7.42
C LEU A 6 -10.09 -12.26 -6.99
N ASN A 7 -9.82 -12.99 -5.91
CA ASN A 7 -10.70 -14.04 -5.38
C ASN A 7 -10.87 -13.86 -3.87
N VAL A 8 -11.80 -14.63 -3.29
CA VAL A 8 -12.21 -14.46 -1.88
C VAL A 8 -11.07 -14.59 -0.87
N ASN A 9 -10.06 -15.42 -1.15
CA ASN A 9 -8.91 -15.59 -0.25
C ASN A 9 -8.12 -14.29 -0.08
N HIS A 10 -7.99 -13.50 -1.16
CA HIS A 10 -7.34 -12.19 -1.10
C HIS A 10 -8.09 -11.19 -0.21
N LEU A 11 -9.42 -11.32 -0.09
CA LEU A 11 -10.23 -10.45 0.77
C LEU A 11 -10.22 -10.94 2.22
N MET A 12 -10.27 -12.25 2.43
CA MET A 12 -10.26 -12.85 3.78
C MET A 12 -8.89 -12.72 4.45
N LYS A 13 -7.81 -12.86 3.69
CA LYS A 13 -6.44 -12.93 4.22
C LYS A 13 -5.44 -12.14 3.35
N PRO A 14 -5.62 -10.82 3.21
CA PRO A 14 -4.82 -9.99 2.29
C PRO A 14 -3.32 -9.97 2.58
N TYR A 15 -2.90 -10.37 3.78
CA TYR A 15 -1.50 -10.38 4.19
C TYR A 15 -0.91 -11.79 4.38
N GLU A 16 -1.64 -12.84 4.02
CA GLU A 16 -1.11 -14.21 4.00
C GLU A 16 -0.07 -14.36 2.90
N LYS A 17 0.80 -15.36 3.06
CA LYS A 17 1.86 -15.65 2.10
C LYS A 17 1.26 -15.87 0.71
N ASP A 18 1.95 -15.37 -0.32
CA ASP A 18 1.60 -15.50 -1.74
C ASP A 18 0.28 -14.79 -2.17
N LEU A 19 -0.42 -14.09 -1.27
CA LEU A 19 -1.64 -13.31 -1.56
C LEU A 19 -1.36 -11.80 -1.63
N HIS A 20 -0.43 -11.38 -2.50
CA HIS A 20 0.15 -10.04 -2.48
C HIS A 20 -0.59 -8.96 -3.32
N LEU A 21 -1.77 -9.28 -3.84
CA LEU A 21 -2.53 -8.36 -4.71
C LEU A 21 -2.88 -7.02 -4.07
N TYR A 22 -2.91 -6.93 -2.73
CA TYR A 22 -3.12 -5.64 -2.06
C TYR A 22 -2.06 -4.59 -2.43
N ARG A 23 -0.84 -5.04 -2.79
CA ARG A 23 0.26 -4.14 -3.18
C ARG A 23 0.01 -3.46 -4.52
N THR A 24 -0.88 -4.00 -5.36
CA THR A 24 -1.23 -3.48 -6.69
C THR A 24 -2.62 -2.81 -6.71
N GLY A 25 -3.21 -2.58 -5.54
CA GLY A 25 -4.52 -1.96 -5.38
C GLY A 25 -4.63 -0.56 -5.98
N ILE A 26 -5.75 -0.27 -6.65
CA ILE A 26 -6.04 1.03 -7.28
C ILE A 26 -7.40 1.65 -6.88
N SER A 27 -8.23 0.89 -6.19
CA SER A 27 -9.51 1.33 -5.65
C SER A 27 -9.85 0.46 -4.44
N VAL A 28 -10.78 0.92 -3.60
CA VAL A 28 -11.13 0.27 -2.33
C VAL A 28 -12.62 -0.05 -2.24
N GLY A 29 -12.95 -1.03 -1.40
CA GLY A 29 -14.30 -1.38 -1.02
C GLY A 29 -14.35 -1.99 0.38
N ASP A 30 -15.50 -1.87 1.03
CA ASP A 30 -15.73 -2.31 2.41
C ASP A 30 -17.03 -3.10 2.60
N TYR A 31 -17.80 -3.25 1.52
CA TYR A 31 -19.07 -3.98 1.54
C TYR A 31 -18.85 -5.47 1.80
N PRO A 32 -19.74 -6.13 2.59
CA PRO A 32 -19.78 -7.58 2.63
C PRO A 32 -20.15 -8.15 1.25
N VAL A 33 -19.94 -9.45 1.06
CA VAL A 33 -20.42 -10.13 -0.15
C VAL A 33 -21.94 -10.18 -0.11
N ASP A 34 -22.59 -9.51 -1.07
CA ASP A 34 -24.04 -9.51 -1.20
C ASP A 34 -24.48 -10.11 -2.54
N HIS A 35 -25.15 -11.26 -2.46
CA HIS A 35 -25.80 -11.91 -3.59
C HIS A 35 -27.27 -12.19 -3.24
N HIS A 36 -28.19 -11.56 -3.99
CA HIS A 36 -29.63 -11.79 -3.86
C HIS A 36 -30.03 -13.17 -4.39
N HIS A 37 -29.95 -14.20 -3.55
CA HIS A 37 -30.36 -15.57 -3.88
C HIS A 37 -31.88 -15.78 -3.83
N ASN A 38 -32.61 -14.86 -3.19
CA ASN A 38 -34.07 -14.98 -3.00
C ASN A 38 -34.88 -14.90 -4.30
N ALA A 39 -34.26 -14.48 -5.41
CA ALA A 39 -34.91 -14.49 -6.73
C ALA A 39 -35.07 -15.91 -7.31
N ASN A 40 -34.28 -16.89 -6.84
CA ASN A 40 -34.40 -18.28 -7.24
C ASN A 40 -34.53 -19.18 -5.99
N GLN A 41 -35.75 -19.66 -5.73
CA GLN A 41 -36.04 -20.51 -4.57
C GLN A 41 -35.32 -21.85 -4.59
N LEU A 42 -34.85 -22.30 -5.77
CA LEU A 42 -34.06 -23.53 -5.94
C LEU A 42 -32.55 -23.30 -5.74
N ALA A 43 -32.12 -22.05 -5.55
CA ALA A 43 -30.70 -21.77 -5.34
C ALA A 43 -30.24 -22.36 -4.00
N PRO A 44 -29.07 -23.03 -3.96
CA PRO A 44 -28.56 -23.58 -2.71
C PRO A 44 -28.36 -22.46 -1.68
N LYS A 45 -28.63 -22.76 -0.41
CA LYS A 45 -28.26 -21.86 0.69
C LYS A 45 -26.74 -21.77 0.74
N ILE A 46 -26.19 -20.62 0.37
CA ILE A 46 -24.76 -20.35 0.43
C ILE A 46 -24.52 -19.37 1.57
N ASN A 47 -23.72 -19.80 2.55
CA ASN A 47 -23.14 -18.87 3.52
C ASN A 47 -21.94 -18.20 2.86
N PHE A 48 -22.02 -16.88 2.71
CA PHE A 48 -20.88 -16.11 2.25
C PHE A 48 -19.84 -16.01 3.36
N PRO A 49 -18.55 -16.23 3.05
CA PRO A 49 -17.51 -16.05 4.04
C PRO A 49 -17.43 -14.58 4.45
N GLU A 50 -17.13 -14.34 5.73
CA GLU A 50 -16.76 -13.01 6.19
C GLU A 50 -15.48 -12.57 5.47
N ILE A 51 -15.52 -11.37 4.91
CA ILE A 51 -14.41 -10.76 4.18
C ILE A 51 -13.96 -9.49 4.90
N ASN A 52 -12.72 -9.07 4.67
CA ASN A 52 -12.27 -7.75 5.12
C ASN A 52 -12.62 -6.68 4.09
N SER A 53 -12.47 -5.41 4.46
CA SER A 53 -12.32 -4.35 3.47
C SER A 53 -11.11 -4.65 2.59
N PHE A 54 -11.21 -4.28 1.33
CA PHE A 54 -10.30 -4.74 0.29
C PHE A 54 -9.92 -3.62 -0.66
N ASN A 55 -8.95 -3.92 -1.51
CA ASN A 55 -8.67 -3.11 -2.69
C ASN A 55 -8.70 -3.97 -3.96
N ILE A 56 -8.90 -3.32 -5.09
CA ILE A 56 -8.97 -3.97 -6.40
C ILE A 56 -7.63 -3.78 -7.11
N PRO A 57 -6.94 -4.86 -7.52
CA PRO A 57 -5.63 -4.79 -8.13
C PRO A 57 -5.71 -4.29 -9.57
N LEU A 58 -4.77 -3.45 -10.01
CA LEU A 58 -4.76 -2.87 -11.35
C LEU A 58 -4.84 -3.92 -12.47
N GLY A 59 -4.14 -5.05 -12.31
CA GLY A 59 -4.10 -6.12 -13.31
C GLY A 59 -5.45 -6.82 -13.52
N SER A 60 -6.44 -6.61 -12.63
CA SER A 60 -7.79 -7.12 -12.83
C SER A 60 -8.57 -6.38 -13.92
N LEU A 61 -8.12 -5.17 -14.28
CA LEU A 61 -8.71 -4.34 -15.34
C LEU A 61 -8.15 -4.70 -16.73
N ILE A 62 -7.02 -5.42 -16.80
CA ILE A 62 -6.29 -5.64 -18.05
C ILE A 62 -6.55 -7.05 -18.59
N PRO A 63 -7.17 -7.20 -19.77
CA PRO A 63 -7.34 -8.51 -20.41
C PRO A 63 -6.01 -9.20 -20.71
N GLU A 64 -5.95 -10.51 -20.44
CA GLU A 64 -4.72 -11.29 -20.63
C GLU A 64 -4.27 -11.34 -22.11
N LYS A 65 -5.22 -11.35 -23.05
CA LYS A 65 -4.96 -11.63 -24.48
C LYS A 65 -5.27 -10.49 -25.44
N THR A 66 -5.87 -9.41 -24.97
CA THR A 66 -6.35 -8.31 -25.82
C THR A 66 -5.62 -7.03 -25.45
N ASP A 67 -4.96 -6.43 -26.42
CA ASP A 67 -4.26 -5.16 -26.30
C ASP A 67 -5.19 -3.97 -26.49
N GLY A 68 -4.77 -2.80 -26.03
CA GLY A 68 -5.54 -1.55 -26.12
C GLY A 68 -6.83 -1.49 -25.29
N LEU A 69 -7.22 -2.57 -24.60
CA LEU A 69 -8.47 -2.66 -23.84
C LEU A 69 -8.23 -2.54 -22.32
N ILE A 70 -9.05 -1.74 -21.66
CA ILE A 70 -9.15 -1.63 -20.20
C ILE A 70 -10.61 -1.92 -19.83
N VAL A 71 -10.83 -2.87 -18.93
CA VAL A 71 -12.16 -3.31 -18.50
C VAL A 71 -12.48 -2.75 -17.12
N THR A 72 -13.71 -2.30 -16.91
CA THR A 72 -14.19 -1.70 -15.65
C THR A 72 -15.55 -2.29 -15.23
N GLU A 73 -16.07 -1.84 -14.08
CA GLU A 73 -17.37 -2.26 -13.51
C GLU A 73 -17.46 -3.79 -13.32
N LYS A 74 -18.53 -4.45 -13.77
CA LYS A 74 -18.74 -5.89 -13.57
C LYS A 74 -17.84 -6.76 -14.43
N GLY A 75 -17.19 -6.18 -15.44
CA GLY A 75 -16.32 -6.90 -16.37
C GLY A 75 -14.92 -7.22 -15.82
N ILE A 76 -14.52 -6.63 -14.70
CA ILE A 76 -13.17 -6.83 -14.15
C ILE A 76 -12.93 -8.29 -13.76
N SER A 77 -11.66 -8.70 -13.81
CA SER A 77 -11.23 -10.07 -13.54
C SER A 77 -11.27 -10.40 -12.05
N VAL A 78 -12.44 -10.86 -11.60
CA VAL A 78 -12.69 -11.28 -10.22
C VAL A 78 -13.37 -12.67 -10.18
N SER A 79 -13.45 -13.30 -9.00
CA SER A 79 -14.31 -14.48 -8.81
C SER A 79 -15.78 -14.07 -8.74
N ASN A 80 -16.70 -14.99 -9.00
CA ASN A 80 -18.13 -14.72 -8.94
C ASN A 80 -18.56 -14.18 -7.57
N ILE A 81 -17.96 -14.71 -6.48
CA ILE A 81 -18.17 -14.26 -5.09
C ILE A 81 -17.67 -12.82 -4.91
N VAL A 82 -16.46 -12.50 -5.40
CA VAL A 82 -15.89 -11.16 -5.25
C VAL A 82 -16.65 -10.12 -6.08
N ASN A 83 -17.20 -10.51 -7.23
CA ASN A 83 -18.05 -9.63 -8.04
C ASN A 83 -19.26 -9.09 -7.24
N GLY A 84 -19.78 -9.88 -6.29
CA GLY A 84 -20.86 -9.48 -5.39
C GLY A 84 -20.57 -8.26 -4.52
N THR A 85 -19.29 -7.95 -4.25
CA THR A 85 -18.88 -6.79 -3.44
C THR A 85 -18.13 -5.71 -4.24
N THR A 86 -17.46 -6.06 -5.35
CA THR A 86 -16.72 -5.06 -6.15
C THR A 86 -17.62 -4.20 -7.04
N ARG A 87 -18.87 -4.61 -7.27
CA ARG A 87 -19.82 -3.94 -8.19
C ARG A 87 -20.58 -2.75 -7.60
N LEU A 88 -20.36 -2.41 -6.33
CA LEU A 88 -21.05 -1.28 -5.70
C LEU A 88 -20.55 0.04 -6.28
N GLN A 89 -21.45 1.01 -6.43
CA GLN A 89 -21.19 2.27 -7.11
C GLN A 89 -19.91 3.00 -6.61
N PRO A 90 -19.62 3.08 -5.30
CA PRO A 90 -18.37 3.70 -4.83
C PRO A 90 -17.11 2.99 -5.33
N CYS A 91 -17.09 1.65 -5.30
CA CYS A 91 -15.98 0.84 -5.81
C CYS A 91 -15.79 1.05 -7.32
N VAL A 92 -16.90 1.09 -8.07
CA VAL A 92 -16.89 1.27 -9.53
C VAL A 92 -16.39 2.65 -9.92
N MET A 93 -16.78 3.71 -9.20
CA MET A 93 -16.31 5.08 -9.47
C MET A 93 -14.79 5.20 -9.26
N LEU A 94 -14.26 4.67 -8.16
CA LEU A 94 -12.81 4.65 -7.91
C LEU A 94 -12.06 3.83 -8.98
N THR A 95 -12.63 2.69 -9.39
CA THR A 95 -12.05 1.84 -10.44
C THR A 95 -12.06 2.55 -11.81
N GLY A 96 -13.12 3.31 -12.12
CA GLY A 96 -13.21 4.13 -13.33
C GLY A 96 -12.15 5.24 -13.35
N GLN A 97 -11.91 5.90 -12.21
CA GLN A 97 -10.83 6.89 -12.10
C GLN A 97 -9.45 6.26 -12.35
N ALA A 98 -9.18 5.09 -11.76
CA ALA A 98 -7.95 4.34 -12.00
C ALA A 98 -7.78 3.92 -13.46
N ALA A 99 -8.86 3.48 -14.11
CA ALA A 99 -8.86 3.14 -15.53
C ALA A 99 -8.53 4.35 -16.41
N GLY A 100 -9.08 5.53 -16.10
CA GLY A 100 -8.78 6.77 -16.79
C GLY A 100 -7.31 7.20 -16.64
N VAL A 101 -6.76 7.11 -15.43
CA VAL A 101 -5.33 7.38 -15.16
C VAL A 101 -4.44 6.43 -15.95
N LEU A 102 -4.77 5.13 -15.95
CA LEU A 102 -4.05 4.11 -16.71
C LEU A 102 -4.08 4.38 -18.21
N ALA A 103 -5.25 4.69 -18.77
CA ALA A 103 -5.41 5.01 -20.19
C ALA A 103 -4.57 6.24 -20.58
N ALA A 104 -4.65 7.32 -19.79
CA ALA A 104 -3.87 8.54 -20.03
C ALA A 104 -2.36 8.26 -19.96
N ASN A 105 -1.90 7.52 -18.94
CA ASN A 105 -0.49 7.15 -18.80
C ASN A 105 0.01 6.32 -20.00
N ALA A 106 -0.79 5.35 -20.46
CA ALA A 106 -0.48 4.50 -21.60
C ALA A 106 -0.32 5.33 -22.90
N VAL A 107 -1.26 6.25 -23.17
CA VAL A 107 -1.21 7.15 -24.33
C VAL A 107 0.01 8.08 -24.27
N ILE A 108 0.23 8.76 -23.14
CA ILE A 108 1.35 9.70 -22.95
C ILE A 108 2.70 8.99 -23.18
N LYS A 109 2.83 7.76 -22.70
CA LYS A 109 4.06 6.97 -22.81
C LYS A 109 4.17 6.14 -24.08
N LYS A 110 3.13 6.12 -24.92
CA LYS A 110 3.05 5.28 -26.13
C LYS A 110 3.30 3.79 -25.82
N ILE A 111 2.70 3.29 -24.74
CA ILE A 111 2.79 1.89 -24.31
C ILE A 111 1.40 1.26 -24.24
N GLN A 112 1.34 -0.06 -24.25
CA GLN A 112 0.10 -0.79 -23.94
C GLN A 112 -0.25 -0.68 -22.45
N PRO A 113 -1.54 -0.72 -22.06
CA PRO A 113 -1.93 -0.73 -20.64
C PRO A 113 -1.23 -1.82 -19.81
N ARG A 114 -0.99 -3.00 -20.41
CA ARG A 114 -0.26 -4.12 -19.76
C ARG A 114 1.23 -3.87 -19.50
N GLN A 115 1.78 -2.77 -20.02
CA GLN A 115 3.17 -2.35 -19.83
C GLN A 115 3.29 -1.22 -18.80
N ALA A 116 2.17 -0.73 -18.27
CA ALA A 116 2.16 0.38 -17.32
C ALA A 116 2.86 0.00 -16.01
N ASN A 117 3.58 0.97 -15.43
CA ASN A 117 4.20 0.80 -14.13
C ASN A 117 3.14 0.99 -13.02
N ILE A 118 2.85 -0.07 -12.27
CA ILE A 118 1.83 -0.07 -11.22
C ILE A 118 2.08 1.03 -10.18
N ARG A 119 3.33 1.23 -9.76
CA ARG A 119 3.69 2.24 -8.74
C ARG A 119 3.47 3.66 -9.24
N GLU A 120 3.70 3.89 -10.52
CA GLU A 120 3.45 5.20 -11.13
C GLU A 120 1.95 5.52 -11.20
N ILE A 121 1.11 4.53 -11.57
CA ILE A 121 -0.34 4.70 -11.56
C ILE A 121 -0.84 4.99 -10.14
N GLN A 122 -0.38 4.22 -9.15
CA GLN A 122 -0.72 4.45 -7.74
C GLN A 122 -0.27 5.84 -7.28
N GLU A 123 0.91 6.30 -7.67
CA GLU A 123 1.41 7.64 -7.32
C GLU A 123 0.53 8.77 -7.89
N ILE A 124 0.05 8.64 -9.13
CA ILE A 124 -0.87 9.62 -9.74
C ILE A 124 -2.21 9.63 -8.99
N LEU A 125 -2.73 8.44 -8.63
CA LEU A 125 -3.97 8.30 -7.88
C LEU A 125 -3.85 8.91 -6.47
N LEU A 126 -2.77 8.62 -5.74
CA LEU A 126 -2.52 9.19 -4.41
C LEU A 126 -2.40 10.71 -4.44
N LYS A 127 -1.73 11.28 -5.45
CA LYS A 127 -1.67 12.74 -5.65
C LYS A 127 -3.02 13.37 -5.95
N SER A 128 -3.96 12.58 -6.45
CA SER A 128 -5.35 12.96 -6.67
C SER A 128 -6.25 12.64 -5.46
N ASN A 129 -5.66 12.35 -4.29
CA ASN A 129 -6.33 11.99 -3.04
C ASN A 129 -7.20 10.73 -3.13
N CYS A 130 -6.94 9.82 -4.08
CA CYS A 130 -7.62 8.52 -4.15
C CYS A 130 -7.17 7.61 -3.01
N MET A 131 -8.12 6.92 -2.39
CA MET A 131 -7.85 5.89 -1.39
C MET A 131 -7.50 4.56 -2.08
N LEU A 132 -6.33 4.00 -1.75
CA LEU A 132 -5.81 2.75 -2.34
C LEU A 132 -5.76 1.60 -1.31
N MET A 133 -5.80 1.93 -0.03
CA MET A 133 -5.93 1.06 1.12
C MET A 133 -7.15 1.50 1.95
N PRO A 134 -8.04 0.59 2.36
CA PRO A 134 -9.37 0.92 2.91
C PRO A 134 -9.32 1.34 4.40
N PHE A 135 -8.48 2.32 4.74
CA PHE A 135 -8.32 2.79 6.11
C PHE A 135 -9.42 3.77 6.52
N VAL A 136 -10.23 3.37 7.51
CA VAL A 136 -11.36 4.19 7.98
C VAL A 136 -10.94 5.30 8.95
N ASP A 137 -9.75 5.19 9.53
CA ASP A 137 -9.18 6.11 10.53
C ASP A 137 -8.15 7.08 9.94
N VAL A 138 -7.99 7.11 8.61
CA VAL A 138 -7.10 8.02 7.89
C VAL A 138 -7.81 8.52 6.62
N THR A 139 -8.38 9.72 6.69
CA THR A 139 -9.15 10.32 5.59
C THR A 139 -8.23 11.02 4.58
N PRO A 140 -8.70 11.29 3.34
CA PRO A 140 -7.94 12.08 2.37
C PRO A 140 -7.60 13.52 2.81
N TYR A 141 -8.25 14.03 3.85
CA TYR A 141 -7.96 15.35 4.44
C TYR A 141 -6.81 15.31 5.46
N ASP A 142 -6.36 14.12 5.85
CA ASP A 142 -5.21 13.95 6.73
C ASP A 142 -3.92 14.39 6.01
N ARG A 143 -3.12 15.27 6.64
CA ARG A 143 -1.86 15.77 6.04
C ARG A 143 -0.83 14.67 5.75
N ASN A 144 -0.96 13.51 6.40
CA ASN A 144 -0.12 12.35 6.18
C ASN A 144 -0.85 11.22 5.43
N PHE A 145 -1.99 11.49 4.81
CA PHE A 145 -2.77 10.52 4.01
C PHE A 145 -1.89 9.79 2.99
N ILE A 146 -1.19 10.53 2.13
CA ILE A 146 -0.34 9.95 1.07
C ILE A 146 0.76 9.06 1.66
N PRO A 147 1.61 9.51 2.61
CA PRO A 147 2.61 8.65 3.23
C PRO A 147 2.05 7.35 3.82
N ILE A 148 0.90 7.42 4.50
CA ILE A 148 0.26 6.26 5.14
C ILE A 148 -0.24 5.26 4.09
N GLN A 149 -0.96 5.74 3.07
CA GLN A 149 -1.45 4.90 1.98
C GLN A 149 -0.29 4.26 1.21
N HIS A 150 0.75 5.05 0.91
CA HIS A 150 1.93 4.62 0.17
C HIS A 150 2.71 3.52 0.89
N VAL A 151 3.00 3.68 2.19
CA VAL A 151 3.72 2.63 2.94
C VAL A 151 2.87 1.37 3.10
N ALA A 152 1.56 1.50 3.24
CA ALA A 152 0.69 0.34 3.37
C ALA A 152 0.64 -0.54 2.12
N LEU A 153 0.71 0.06 0.93
CA LEU A 153 0.83 -0.64 -0.36
C LEU A 153 2.14 -1.42 -0.54
N THR A 154 3.09 -1.28 0.38
CA THR A 154 4.34 -2.07 0.40
C THR A 154 4.23 -3.27 1.33
N GLY A 155 3.28 -3.27 2.27
CA GLY A 155 3.17 -4.30 3.31
C GLY A 155 4.12 -4.12 4.49
N ILE A 156 4.99 -3.09 4.50
CA ILE A 156 5.83 -2.77 5.67
C ILE A 156 4.94 -2.47 6.88
N LEU A 157 3.93 -1.60 6.69
CA LEU A 157 2.93 -1.28 7.71
C LEU A 157 1.55 -1.72 7.24
N LYS A 158 1.09 -2.86 7.76
CA LYS A 158 -0.20 -3.48 7.44
C LYS A 158 -1.33 -2.86 8.24
N GLY A 159 -2.52 -2.82 7.67
CA GLY A 159 -3.75 -2.47 8.39
C GLY A 159 -4.33 -3.65 9.17
N PHE A 160 -5.28 -3.35 10.06
CA PHE A 160 -5.95 -4.32 10.91
C PHE A 160 -7.44 -4.31 10.61
N SER A 161 -7.94 -5.43 10.11
CA SER A 161 -9.34 -5.56 9.74
C SER A 161 -10.19 -5.98 10.92
N LYS A 162 -11.36 -5.35 11.01
CA LYS A 162 -12.46 -5.69 11.90
C LYS A 162 -13.69 -5.87 11.00
N PRO A 163 -13.95 -7.10 10.52
CA PRO A 163 -15.16 -7.41 9.76
C PRO A 163 -16.40 -6.99 10.56
N GLY A 164 -17.39 -6.44 9.87
CA GLY A 164 -18.62 -5.95 10.48
C GLY A 164 -19.81 -6.36 9.64
N LYS A 165 -20.98 -6.56 10.26
CA LYS A 165 -22.17 -7.13 9.59
C LYS A 165 -22.55 -6.41 8.29
N TRP A 166 -22.54 -5.08 8.30
CA TRP A 166 -22.95 -4.24 7.16
C TRP A 166 -21.81 -3.45 6.52
N GLN A 167 -20.67 -3.36 7.21
CA GLN A 167 -19.51 -2.61 6.75
C GLN A 167 -18.27 -3.21 7.40
N ASN A 168 -17.35 -3.69 6.57
CA ASN A 168 -16.04 -4.11 7.04
C ASN A 168 -15.18 -2.88 7.29
N LYS A 169 -14.38 -2.89 8.36
CA LYS A 169 -13.51 -1.75 8.66
C LYS A 169 -12.07 -2.22 8.70
N THR A 170 -11.18 -1.51 8.03
CA THR A 170 -9.73 -1.70 8.21
C THR A 170 -9.15 -0.44 8.83
N PHE A 171 -8.34 -0.61 9.86
CA PHE A 171 -7.71 0.48 10.61
C PHE A 171 -6.21 0.50 10.35
N PHE A 172 -5.64 1.68 10.17
CA PHE A 172 -4.20 1.85 10.15
C PHE A 172 -3.62 2.02 11.56
N TYR A 173 -4.38 2.57 12.51
CA TYR A 173 -3.94 2.99 13.84
C TYR A 173 -2.75 3.97 13.80
N PRO A 174 -2.92 5.18 13.23
CA PRO A 174 -1.81 6.10 13.00
C PRO A 174 -1.04 6.48 14.27
N ASP A 175 -1.72 6.60 15.41
CA ASP A 175 -1.12 7.08 16.66
C ASP A 175 -0.63 5.95 17.57
N SER A 176 -0.79 4.68 17.16
CA SER A 176 -0.25 3.56 17.94
C SER A 176 1.27 3.47 17.79
N LEU A 177 1.92 2.96 18.82
CA LEU A 177 3.37 2.79 18.86
C LEU A 177 3.83 1.60 18.03
N ILE A 178 5.08 1.65 17.55
CA ILE A 178 5.70 0.58 16.78
C ILE A 178 6.69 -0.21 17.63
N ARG A 179 6.56 -1.53 17.61
CA ARG A 179 7.55 -2.45 18.16
C ARG A 179 8.66 -2.73 17.14
N TYR A 180 9.87 -3.00 17.62
CA TYR A 180 11.02 -3.31 16.76
C TYR A 180 10.77 -4.55 15.88
N ASP A 181 10.22 -5.62 16.46
CA ASP A 181 9.93 -6.87 15.75
C ASP A 181 8.90 -6.69 14.64
N ALA A 182 7.91 -5.81 14.83
CA ALA A 182 6.94 -5.46 13.81
C ALA A 182 7.59 -4.73 12.62
N LEU A 183 8.46 -3.74 12.89
CA LEU A 183 9.21 -3.04 11.83
C LEU A 183 10.13 -4.02 11.09
N GLU A 184 10.92 -4.80 11.83
CA GLU A 184 11.87 -5.74 11.26
C GLU A 184 11.18 -6.76 10.36
N LYS A 185 10.06 -7.35 10.81
CA LYS A 185 9.27 -8.28 10.02
C LYS A 185 8.77 -7.62 8.72
N GLY A 186 8.15 -6.44 8.83
CA GLY A 186 7.62 -5.72 7.67
C GLY A 186 8.72 -5.33 6.66
N MET A 187 9.89 -4.91 7.15
CA MET A 187 11.03 -4.56 6.31
C MET A 187 11.65 -5.79 5.64
N LYS A 188 11.74 -6.94 6.32
CA LYS A 188 12.24 -8.19 5.72
C LYS A 188 11.28 -8.78 4.69
N GLU A 189 9.97 -8.66 4.90
CA GLU A 189 8.98 -9.03 3.88
C GLU A 189 9.03 -8.10 2.65
N TYR A 190 9.43 -6.84 2.85
CA TYR A 190 9.62 -5.86 1.79
C TYR A 190 10.97 -6.03 1.05
N ASP A 191 12.03 -6.32 1.79
CA ASP A 191 13.36 -6.60 1.29
C ASP A 191 14.09 -7.59 2.20
N PRO A 192 14.28 -8.85 1.74
CA PRO A 192 14.98 -9.87 2.50
C PRO A 192 16.42 -9.50 2.89
N ALA A 193 17.05 -8.54 2.20
CA ALA A 193 18.40 -8.05 2.54
C ALA A 193 18.41 -7.06 3.73
N PHE A 194 17.25 -6.72 4.29
CA PHE A 194 17.16 -5.83 5.45
C PHE A 194 17.90 -6.44 6.67
N PRO A 195 18.86 -5.71 7.28
CA PRO A 195 19.73 -6.28 8.30
C PRO A 195 18.99 -6.57 9.61
N THR A 196 19.28 -7.72 10.21
CA THR A 196 18.91 -8.04 11.59
C THR A 196 19.81 -7.24 12.54
N LYS A 197 19.23 -6.44 13.44
CA LYS A 197 19.94 -5.81 14.56
C LYS A 197 19.48 -6.39 15.90
N LYS A 198 20.30 -6.21 16.93
CA LYS A 198 19.92 -6.53 18.31
C LYS A 198 18.67 -5.71 18.67
N LYS A 199 17.62 -6.42 19.12
CA LYS A 199 16.39 -5.81 19.61
C LYS A 199 16.72 -4.90 20.82
N PRO A 200 16.15 -3.69 20.91
CA PRO A 200 16.24 -2.87 22.11
C PRO A 200 15.64 -3.59 23.33
N ASP A 201 16.10 -3.24 24.54
CA ASP A 201 15.63 -3.86 25.79
C ASP A 201 14.19 -3.44 26.17
N HIS A 202 13.58 -2.54 25.40
CA HIS A 202 12.22 -2.05 25.60
C HIS A 202 11.28 -2.46 24.45
N ASN A 203 9.98 -2.27 24.66
CA ASN A 203 8.95 -2.82 23.75
C ASN A 203 8.75 -1.99 22.48
N TYR A 204 9.07 -0.69 22.47
CA TYR A 204 8.69 0.23 21.41
C TYR A 204 9.87 1.04 20.89
N LEU A 205 10.02 1.08 19.57
CA LEU A 205 11.06 1.86 18.93
C LEU A 205 10.94 3.35 19.26
N THR A 206 12.05 3.96 19.66
CA THR A 206 12.15 5.42 19.73
C THR A 206 12.40 6.03 18.36
N ILE A 207 12.18 7.35 18.23
CA ILE A 207 12.52 8.09 17.01
C ILE A 207 14.00 7.93 16.67
N LYS A 208 14.90 8.08 17.65
CA LYS A 208 16.34 7.94 17.47
C LYS A 208 16.73 6.54 16.99
N GLU A 209 16.17 5.50 17.60
CA GLU A 209 16.44 4.12 17.18
C GLU A 209 15.91 3.83 15.78
N THR A 210 14.75 4.39 15.41
CA THR A 210 14.22 4.29 14.06
C THR A 210 15.22 4.81 13.03
N PHE A 211 15.84 5.97 13.28
CA PHE A 211 16.90 6.49 12.40
C PHE A 211 18.13 5.58 12.38
N ASN A 212 18.56 5.07 13.54
CA ASN A 212 19.68 4.14 13.63
C ASN A 212 19.44 2.83 12.87
N VAL A 213 18.18 2.45 12.65
CA VAL A 213 17.80 1.28 11.86
C VAL A 213 17.73 1.61 10.37
N LEU A 214 17.00 2.66 9.99
CA LEU A 214 16.69 2.97 8.58
C LEU A 214 17.87 3.58 7.81
N LEU A 215 18.68 4.44 8.43
CA LEU A 215 19.72 5.18 7.72
C LEU A 215 20.91 4.32 7.28
N PRO A 216 21.44 3.40 8.11
CA PRO A 216 22.50 2.48 7.65
C PRO A 216 22.02 1.61 6.50
N TYR A 217 20.78 1.14 6.56
CA TYR A 217 20.16 0.37 5.49
C TYR A 217 20.09 1.17 4.17
N LEU A 218 19.68 2.43 4.21
CA LEU A 218 19.69 3.31 3.04
C LEU A 218 21.10 3.56 2.49
N LYS A 219 22.10 3.71 3.37
CA LYS A 219 23.51 3.87 2.95
C LYS A 219 24.08 2.63 2.28
N SER A 220 23.57 1.43 2.63
CA SER A 220 23.93 0.18 1.95
C SER A 220 23.19 -0.06 0.64
N SER A 221 22.26 0.84 0.24
CA SER A 221 21.55 0.73 -1.03
C SER A 221 22.51 0.85 -2.22
N LYS A 222 22.17 0.22 -3.35
CA LYS A 222 22.87 0.43 -4.62
C LYS A 222 22.39 1.68 -5.37
N ASP A 223 21.29 2.29 -4.94
CA ASP A 223 20.76 3.50 -5.54
C ASP A 223 21.49 4.74 -5.01
N SER A 224 22.33 5.34 -5.86
CA SER A 224 23.05 6.59 -5.58
C SER A 224 22.16 7.74 -5.10
N ILE A 225 20.89 7.80 -5.55
CA ILE A 225 19.93 8.83 -5.12
C ILE A 225 19.49 8.58 -3.67
N LEU A 226 19.27 7.32 -3.29
CA LEU A 226 18.94 6.95 -1.91
C LEU A 226 20.12 7.21 -0.97
N ILE A 227 21.35 6.88 -1.38
CA ILE A 227 22.56 7.18 -0.61
C ILE A 227 22.70 8.69 -0.39
N LYS A 228 22.57 9.49 -1.46
CA LYS A 228 22.67 10.97 -1.38
C LYS A 228 21.62 11.55 -0.43
N LYS A 229 20.37 11.08 -0.51
CA LYS A 229 19.28 11.49 0.39
C LYS A 229 19.55 11.12 1.84
N ALA A 230 20.03 9.90 2.09
CA ALA A 230 20.38 9.45 3.42
C ALA A 230 21.49 10.31 4.04
N ASN A 231 22.51 10.68 3.26
CA ASN A 231 23.60 11.54 3.73
C ASN A 231 23.11 12.95 4.10
N ILE A 232 22.28 13.58 3.25
CA ILE A 232 21.66 14.88 3.57
C ILE A 232 20.86 14.77 4.86
N PHE A 233 20.08 13.70 5.02
CA PHE A 233 19.26 13.53 6.21
C PHE A 233 20.09 13.29 7.49
N ILE A 234 21.22 12.60 7.39
CA ILE A 234 22.15 12.40 8.51
C ILE A 234 22.77 13.72 8.96
N GLU A 235 23.17 14.58 8.02
CA GLU A 235 23.66 15.92 8.33
C GLU A 235 22.60 16.73 9.09
N GLU A 236 21.33 16.61 8.68
CA GLU A 236 20.21 17.27 9.38
C GLU A 236 19.98 16.73 10.78
N LEU A 237 20.14 15.43 11.02
CA LEU A 237 20.05 14.85 12.36
C LEU A 237 21.14 15.34 13.31
N GLY A 238 22.28 15.80 12.79
CA GLY A 238 23.32 16.47 13.57
C GLY A 238 22.92 17.85 14.09
N ASN A 239 21.81 18.42 13.60
CA ASN A 239 21.29 19.72 14.00
C ASN A 239 19.84 19.61 14.49
N THR A 240 19.68 19.53 15.82
CA THR A 240 18.38 19.35 16.49
C THR A 240 17.33 20.40 16.06
N ALA A 241 17.74 21.66 15.87
CA ALA A 241 16.83 22.72 15.45
C ALA A 241 16.34 22.52 14.01
N LYS A 242 17.23 22.09 13.11
CA LYS A 242 16.91 21.83 11.70
C LYS A 242 15.95 20.65 11.56
N ILE A 243 16.22 19.53 12.25
CA ILE A 243 15.33 18.36 12.20
C ILE A 243 13.97 18.66 12.85
N SER A 244 13.93 19.39 13.97
CA SER A 244 12.67 19.77 14.62
C SER A 244 11.81 20.62 13.68
N ARG A 245 12.40 21.63 13.03
CA ARG A 245 11.71 22.44 12.02
C ARG A 245 11.20 21.60 10.85
N ARG A 246 12.00 20.66 10.35
CA ARG A 246 11.58 19.76 9.26
C ARG A 246 10.43 18.84 9.69
N TRP A 247 10.48 18.32 10.90
CA TRP A 247 9.44 17.48 11.50
C TRP A 247 8.08 18.18 11.53
N GLU A 248 8.07 19.45 11.91
CA GLU A 248 6.83 20.22 12.02
C GLU A 248 6.37 20.81 10.68
N SER A 249 7.26 21.52 9.96
CA SER A 249 6.86 22.29 8.78
C SER A 249 6.75 21.46 7.51
N PHE A 250 7.56 20.41 7.37
CA PHE A 250 7.62 19.62 6.13
C PHE A 250 6.94 18.26 6.28
N TYR A 251 7.09 17.61 7.43
CA TYR A 251 6.42 16.33 7.72
C TYR A 251 5.02 16.49 8.34
N TYR A 252 4.66 17.71 8.78
CA TYR A 252 3.41 17.99 9.47
C TYR A 252 3.18 17.11 10.71
N LEU A 253 4.27 16.70 11.35
CA LEU A 253 4.27 15.95 12.59
C LEU A 253 4.44 16.91 13.77
N ARG A 254 4.27 16.43 15.00
CA ARG A 254 4.36 17.26 16.21
C ARG A 254 5.28 16.63 17.25
N ASN A 255 5.64 17.43 18.26
CA ASN A 255 6.31 16.99 19.49
C ASN A 255 7.59 16.19 19.19
N TYR A 256 8.50 16.71 18.37
CA TYR A 256 9.75 16.01 18.06
C TYR A 256 10.59 15.84 19.34
N SER A 257 10.88 14.59 19.70
CA SER A 257 11.79 14.26 20.80
C SER A 257 12.50 12.93 20.46
N PRO A 258 13.82 12.91 20.24
CA PRO A 258 14.51 11.70 19.78
C PRO A 258 14.31 10.47 20.68
N GLY A 259 14.16 10.67 21.99
CA GLY A 259 14.03 9.60 22.98
C GLY A 259 12.61 9.04 23.15
N ARG A 260 11.58 9.67 22.56
CA ARG A 260 10.21 9.18 22.72
C ARG A 260 9.91 8.03 21.73
N PRO A 261 8.97 7.12 22.09
CA PRO A 261 8.45 6.14 21.15
C PRO A 261 7.88 6.78 19.87
N ILE A 262 8.15 6.14 18.73
CA ILE A 262 7.63 6.54 17.42
C ILE A 262 6.24 5.95 17.19
N THR A 263 5.36 6.72 16.56
CA THR A 263 4.05 6.25 16.12
C THR A 263 4.12 5.62 14.72
N ARG A 264 3.07 4.86 14.36
CA ARG A 264 2.89 4.30 13.01
C ARG A 264 2.84 5.37 11.93
N ARG A 265 2.16 6.49 12.20
CA ARG A 265 2.09 7.68 11.32
C ARG A 265 3.47 8.24 11.07
N GLU A 266 4.23 8.49 12.13
CA GLU A 266 5.56 9.07 12.03
C GLU A 266 6.51 8.16 11.25
N LEU A 267 6.47 6.85 11.52
CA LEU A 267 7.23 5.87 10.75
C LEU A 267 6.83 5.85 9.27
N ALA A 268 5.52 5.89 8.95
CA ALA A 268 5.03 5.96 7.58
C ALA A 268 5.58 7.19 6.84
N VAL A 269 5.53 8.34 7.50
CA VAL A 269 6.04 9.62 6.99
C VAL A 269 7.55 9.57 6.75
N LEU A 270 8.31 9.02 7.69
CA LEU A 270 9.76 8.84 7.54
C LEU A 270 10.10 7.90 6.39
N ILE A 271 9.42 6.74 6.29
CA ILE A 271 9.62 5.77 5.21
C ILE A 271 9.38 6.42 3.84
N TYR A 272 8.29 7.17 3.73
CA TYR A 272 7.91 7.86 2.49
C TYR A 272 8.94 8.95 2.10
N TYR A 273 9.28 9.87 3.01
CA TYR A 273 10.15 11.00 2.65
C TYR A 273 11.64 10.64 2.53
N LEU A 274 12.09 9.60 3.24
CA LEU A 274 13.40 9.00 3.01
C LEU A 274 13.46 8.25 1.66
N ARG A 275 12.32 8.11 0.96
CA ARG A 275 12.17 7.38 -0.30
C ARG A 275 12.59 5.92 -0.21
N LEU A 276 12.48 5.32 0.98
CA LEU A 276 12.69 3.88 1.19
C LEU A 276 11.80 3.03 0.28
N THR A 277 10.64 3.58 -0.09
CA THR A 277 9.61 2.93 -0.88
C THR A 277 9.43 3.55 -2.27
N SER A 278 10.27 4.51 -2.65
CA SER A 278 10.16 5.25 -3.91
C SER A 278 11.43 5.07 -4.74
N GLY A 279 11.35 4.43 -5.90
CA GLY A 279 12.50 4.25 -6.81
C GLY A 279 12.30 3.12 -7.82
N LYS A 280 13.17 3.05 -8.82
CA LYS A 280 13.16 1.99 -9.86
C LYS A 280 13.46 0.60 -9.29
N ASP A 281 14.07 0.54 -8.11
CA ASP A 281 14.64 -0.69 -7.57
C ASP A 281 13.63 -1.60 -6.87
N ARG A 282 12.36 -1.18 -6.70
CA ARG A 282 11.32 -1.97 -6.00
C ARG A 282 9.93 -1.80 -6.60
N MET A 283 9.88 -2.05 -7.89
CA MET A 283 8.63 -2.24 -8.63
C MET A 283 7.91 -3.49 -8.13
N VAL A 284 6.63 -3.60 -8.44
CA VAL A 284 5.86 -4.84 -8.25
C VAL A 284 5.39 -5.36 -9.59
N ASP A 285 5.36 -6.67 -9.75
CA ASP A 285 4.69 -7.31 -10.87
C ASP A 285 3.16 -7.25 -10.69
N TRP A 286 2.41 -7.75 -11.68
CA TRP A 286 0.95 -7.77 -11.65
C TRP A 286 0.38 -8.58 -10.48
N SER A 287 1.13 -9.56 -9.97
CA SER A 287 0.79 -10.41 -8.83
C SER A 287 1.17 -9.79 -7.47
N GLY A 288 1.81 -8.61 -7.47
CA GLY A 288 2.24 -7.92 -6.25
C GLY A 288 3.56 -8.42 -5.67
N ASN A 289 4.32 -9.24 -6.40
CA ASN A 289 5.67 -9.62 -6.00
C ASN A 289 6.64 -8.47 -6.28
N PHE A 290 7.59 -8.25 -5.39
CA PHE A 290 8.66 -7.28 -5.64
C PHE A 290 9.54 -7.78 -6.78
N ILE A 291 9.73 -6.92 -7.79
CA ILE A 291 10.66 -7.18 -8.88
C ILE A 291 12.06 -6.83 -8.37
N PRO A 292 13.04 -7.75 -8.40
CA PRO A 292 14.42 -7.44 -8.05
C PRO A 292 14.93 -6.29 -8.92
N ALA A 293 15.69 -5.36 -8.33
CA ALA A 293 16.38 -4.34 -9.10
C ALA A 293 17.23 -5.01 -10.19
N GLN A 294 16.92 -4.75 -11.46
CA GLN A 294 17.71 -5.28 -12.57
C GLN A 294 19.15 -4.79 -12.41
N LYS A 295 20.12 -5.73 -12.45
CA LYS A 295 21.53 -5.35 -12.60
C LYS A 295 21.62 -4.55 -13.90
N LYS A 296 22.01 -3.28 -13.82
CA LYS A 296 22.44 -2.55 -15.01
C LYS A 296 23.63 -3.33 -15.57
N ASN A 297 23.45 -3.92 -16.75
CA ASN A 297 24.57 -4.30 -17.61
C ASN A 297 25.21 -3.02 -18.15
#